data_AF-A0A6A6FJ78-F1
#
_entry.id   AF-A0A6A6FJ78-F1
#
_cell.length_a   1.000
_cell.length_b   1.000
_cell.length_c   1.000
_cell.angle_alpha   90.00
_cell.angle_beta   90.00
_cell.angle_gamma   90.00
#
_symmetry.space_group_name_H-M   'P 1'
#
loop_
_entity.id
_entity.type
_entity.pdbx_description
1 polymer ?
#
loop_
_entity_poly.entity_id
_entity_poly.type
_entity_poly.pdbx_seq_one_letter_code
_entity_poly.pdbx_strand_id
1 'polypeptide(L)'
;MSVDQRLGCIKSIGLYYRELPLLQFPVFGSLYLTSSAPVNAVRLDDHFCVGPLTAPYYWGRGLEQSAAIEPAFVFASVDPDFAQELSNDVDDKDASEEDRALNVKFRKRVASCVEMWAVAQQFIEKIAPTSRLHPSVLRVLAAPSQGWTDQVEALKWLLNDLAKRWDVLELPGESAYQPEQTGEVAEKLDEIEAIHRLKGHLTDLLRCGHDGWVSSDRWKEVLARYRLEYSRFVESVVESEECKTEEDKVKAVEKANRLWPFDQR
;
A
#
# COMPACT_ATOMS: atom_id res chain seq x y z
N MET A 1 3.40 2.65 -23.13
CA MET A 1 3.02 4.07 -23.03
C MET A 1 4.29 4.88 -22.80
N SER A 2 4.54 5.96 -23.54
CA SER A 2 5.75 6.77 -23.33
C SER A 2 5.66 7.54 -22.00
N VAL A 3 6.82 7.96 -21.46
CA VAL A 3 6.88 8.79 -20.24
C VAL A 3 6.02 10.04 -20.41
N ASP A 4 6.10 10.71 -21.58
CA ASP A 4 5.32 11.93 -21.83
C ASP A 4 3.81 11.66 -21.91
N GLN A 5 3.39 10.51 -22.46
CA GLN A 5 1.99 10.09 -22.45
C GLN A 5 1.50 9.78 -21.04
N ARG A 6 2.31 9.09 -20.22
CA ARG A 6 2.01 8.82 -18.80
C ARG A 6 1.78 10.14 -18.06
N LEU A 7 2.70 11.08 -18.20
CA LEU A 7 2.64 12.39 -17.56
C LEU A 7 1.45 13.23 -18.04
N GLY A 8 1.10 13.17 -19.33
CA GLY A 8 -0.09 13.82 -19.87
C GLY A 8 -1.38 13.29 -19.24
N CYS A 9 -1.49 11.97 -19.07
CA CYS A 9 -2.61 11.34 -18.37
C CYS A 9 -2.68 11.78 -16.90
N ILE A 10 -1.55 11.75 -16.19
CA ILE A 10 -1.46 12.13 -14.78
C ILE A 10 -1.92 13.57 -14.57
N LYS A 11 -1.42 14.50 -15.39
CA LYS A 11 -1.81 15.91 -15.35
C LYS A 11 -3.31 16.07 -15.58
N SER A 12 -3.87 15.32 -16.52
CA SER A 12 -5.30 15.39 -16.86
C SER A 12 -6.17 14.84 -15.73
N ILE A 13 -5.77 13.72 -15.13
CA ILE A 13 -6.42 13.12 -13.96
C ILE A 13 -6.34 14.07 -12.77
N GLY A 14 -5.16 14.64 -12.47
CA GLY A 14 -4.99 15.61 -11.38
C GLY A 14 -5.86 16.86 -11.53
N LEU A 15 -6.03 17.35 -12.77
CA LEU A 15 -6.96 18.45 -13.06
C LEU A 15 -8.43 18.04 -12.85
N TYR A 16 -8.80 16.83 -13.22
CA TYR A 16 -10.15 16.28 -12.99
C TYR A 16 -10.42 16.04 -11.50
N TYR A 17 -9.40 15.62 -10.73
CA TYR A 17 -9.47 15.48 -9.28
C TYR A 17 -9.78 16.80 -8.56
N ARG A 18 -9.58 17.96 -9.20
CA ARG A 18 -10.04 19.26 -8.67
C ARG A 18 -11.56 19.40 -8.68
N GLU A 19 -12.24 18.66 -9.55
CA GLU A 19 -13.71 18.74 -9.72
C GLU A 19 -14.44 17.69 -8.86
N LEU A 20 -13.80 16.57 -8.52
CA LEU A 20 -14.35 15.53 -7.63
C LEU A 20 -14.83 16.05 -6.25
N PRO A 21 -14.17 17.00 -5.57
CA PRO A 21 -14.63 17.55 -4.29
C PRO A 21 -15.97 18.30 -4.40
N LEU A 22 -16.33 18.78 -5.60
CA LEU A 22 -17.61 19.43 -5.86
C LEU A 22 -18.77 18.43 -5.86
N LEU A 23 -18.50 17.13 -5.94
CA LEU A 23 -19.51 16.09 -5.81
C LEU A 23 -19.92 15.95 -4.35
N GLN A 24 -21.07 16.52 -4.02
CA GLN A 24 -21.73 16.33 -2.73
C GLN A 24 -22.54 15.03 -2.78
N PHE A 25 -22.18 14.08 -1.94
CA PHE A 25 -22.97 12.87 -1.71
C PHE A 25 -23.77 13.05 -0.42
N PRO A 26 -25.09 12.76 -0.43
CA PRO A 26 -25.94 12.93 0.75
C PRO A 26 -25.57 11.97 1.88
N VAL A 27 -24.91 10.85 1.56
CA VAL A 27 -24.38 9.90 2.54
C VAL A 27 -23.20 9.12 1.92
N PHE A 28 -22.26 8.68 2.75
CA PHE A 28 -21.05 7.95 2.36
C PHE A 28 -21.11 6.51 2.87
N GLY A 29 -20.50 5.57 2.14
CA GLY A 29 -20.51 4.16 2.50
C GLY A 29 -20.61 3.21 1.32
N SER A 30 -20.92 1.95 1.58
CA SER A 30 -21.07 0.92 0.55
C SER A 30 -22.45 0.95 -0.08
N LEU A 31 -22.52 0.75 -1.40
CA LEU A 31 -23.80 0.53 -2.09
C LEU A 31 -24.32 -0.88 -1.78
N TYR A 32 -25.60 -0.97 -1.41
CA TYR A 32 -26.34 -2.21 -1.15
C TYR A 32 -27.62 -2.24 -1.96
N LEU A 33 -28.12 -3.43 -2.25
CA LEU A 33 -29.51 -3.59 -2.65
C LEU A 33 -30.41 -3.37 -1.43
N THR A 34 -31.56 -2.72 -1.61
CA THR A 34 -32.53 -2.49 -0.52
C THR A 34 -32.93 -3.78 0.20
N SER A 35 -32.98 -4.90 -0.53
CA SER A 35 -33.34 -6.22 -0.01
C SER A 35 -32.28 -6.84 0.92
N SER A 36 -31.03 -6.40 0.85
CA SER A 36 -29.90 -6.94 1.61
C SER A 36 -29.16 -5.88 2.43
N ALA A 37 -29.74 -4.68 2.56
CA ALA A 37 -29.10 -3.56 3.22
C ALA A 37 -29.02 -3.77 4.75
N PRO A 38 -27.90 -3.37 5.40
CA PRO A 38 -27.77 -3.43 6.85
C PRO A 38 -28.75 -2.45 7.53
N VAL A 39 -29.02 -2.70 8.82
CA VAL A 39 -30.06 -1.99 9.61
C VAL A 39 -29.86 -0.47 9.64
N ASN A 40 -28.63 0.01 9.47
CA ASN A 40 -28.27 1.42 9.46
C ASN A 40 -27.99 2.00 8.06
N ALA A 41 -28.44 1.33 6.98
CA ALA A 41 -28.31 1.86 5.63
C ALA A 41 -29.35 2.95 5.32
N VAL A 42 -28.92 3.98 4.61
CA VAL A 42 -29.75 5.08 4.12
C VAL A 42 -30.19 4.77 2.69
N ARG A 43 -31.49 4.80 2.44
CA ARG A 43 -32.06 4.48 1.14
C ARG A 43 -31.79 5.59 0.12
N LEU A 44 -31.27 5.25 -1.05
CA LEU A 44 -31.11 6.17 -2.18
C LEU A 44 -32.35 6.16 -3.08
N ASP A 45 -32.82 4.95 -3.41
CA ASP A 45 -34.01 4.74 -4.24
C ASP A 45 -34.69 3.39 -3.91
N ASP A 46 -35.57 2.92 -4.79
CA ASP A 46 -36.30 1.67 -4.56
C ASP A 46 -35.39 0.44 -4.50
N HIS A 47 -34.26 0.47 -5.21
CA HIS A 47 -33.36 -0.66 -5.42
C HIS A 47 -32.08 -0.56 -4.62
N PHE A 48 -31.62 0.65 -4.31
CA PHE A 48 -30.31 0.89 -3.72
C PHE A 48 -30.37 1.65 -2.38
N CYS A 49 -29.48 1.23 -1.47
CA CYS A 49 -29.17 1.90 -0.22
C CYS A 49 -27.67 2.14 -0.10
N VAL A 50 -27.27 3.12 0.69
CA VAL A 50 -25.88 3.32 1.12
C VAL A 50 -25.80 3.04 2.62
N GLY A 51 -25.03 2.03 2.99
CA GLY A 51 -24.82 1.63 4.38
C GLY A 51 -23.35 1.74 4.79
N PRO A 52 -22.98 1.21 5.97
CA PRO A 52 -21.59 1.14 6.41
C PRO A 52 -20.65 0.67 5.31
N LEU A 53 -19.42 1.18 5.28
CA LEU A 53 -18.41 0.68 4.35
C LEU A 53 -18.16 -0.81 4.62
N THR A 54 -18.54 -1.67 3.67
CA THR A 54 -18.12 -3.07 3.64
C THR A 54 -17.38 -3.31 2.33
N ALA A 55 -16.06 -3.34 2.40
CA ALA A 55 -15.29 -3.86 1.29
C ALA A 55 -15.57 -5.38 1.19
N PRO A 56 -15.82 -5.93 -0.01
CA PRO A 56 -16.18 -7.35 -0.19
C PRO A 56 -15.13 -8.35 0.30
N TYR A 57 -13.91 -7.88 0.56
CA TYR A 57 -12.79 -8.71 1.01
C TYR A 57 -12.91 -9.18 2.47
N TYR A 58 -13.74 -8.54 3.30
CA TYR A 58 -13.73 -8.73 4.77
C TYR A 58 -14.67 -9.78 5.34
N TRP A 59 -15.66 -10.26 4.56
CA TRP A 59 -16.64 -11.20 5.08
C TRP A 59 -16.80 -12.36 4.11
N GLY A 60 -16.12 -13.46 4.43
CA GLY A 60 -16.25 -14.72 3.70
C GLY A 60 -17.72 -15.11 3.52
N ARG A 61 -18.08 -15.30 2.25
CA ARG A 61 -19.37 -15.73 1.67
C ARG A 61 -20.40 -14.64 1.37
N GLY A 62 -20.45 -14.33 0.08
CA GLY A 62 -21.69 -14.22 -0.68
C GLY A 62 -22.51 -12.96 -0.44
N LEU A 63 -22.16 -11.89 -1.14
CA LEU A 63 -23.08 -11.04 -1.90
C LEU A 63 -22.27 -10.00 -2.67
N GLU A 64 -22.80 -9.64 -3.82
CA GLU A 64 -22.12 -9.06 -4.98
C GLU A 64 -21.69 -7.59 -4.77
N GLN A 65 -20.60 -7.23 -5.44
CA GLN A 65 -20.19 -5.90 -5.90
C GLN A 65 -20.61 -4.71 -5.03
N SER A 66 -19.74 -4.28 -4.10
CA SER A 66 -19.91 -3.00 -3.42
C SER A 66 -18.93 -1.96 -3.97
N ALA A 67 -19.45 -0.93 -4.64
CA ALA A 67 -18.70 0.27 -4.94
C ALA A 67 -18.70 1.15 -3.68
N ALA A 68 -17.53 1.31 -3.06
CA ALA A 68 -17.37 2.19 -1.91
C ALA A 68 -17.52 3.66 -2.32
N ILE A 69 -18.40 4.40 -1.64
CA ILE A 69 -18.45 5.86 -1.70
C ILE A 69 -17.50 6.39 -0.62
N GLU A 70 -16.27 6.64 -1.07
CA GLU A 70 -15.20 7.49 -0.53
C GLU A 70 -15.02 7.58 1.00
N PRO A 71 -14.13 6.76 1.60
CA PRO A 71 -13.50 7.08 2.87
C PRO A 71 -12.24 7.90 2.56
N ALA A 72 -12.27 9.21 2.84
CA ALA A 72 -11.14 10.11 2.59
C ALA A 72 -9.79 9.61 3.17
N PHE A 73 -9.85 8.80 4.23
CA PHE A 73 -8.69 8.12 4.83
C PHE A 73 -7.98 7.16 3.88
N VAL A 74 -8.71 6.46 3.01
CA VAL A 74 -8.11 5.53 2.04
C VAL A 74 -7.28 6.30 1.02
N PHE A 75 -7.84 7.37 0.46
CA PHE A 75 -7.16 8.22 -0.53
C PHE A 75 -6.04 9.08 0.07
N ALA A 76 -6.12 9.42 1.35
CA ALA A 76 -5.04 10.08 2.08
C ALA A 76 -3.93 9.11 2.51
N SER A 77 -4.24 7.82 2.66
CA SER A 77 -3.29 6.80 3.13
C SER A 77 -2.45 6.17 2.02
N VAL A 78 -2.82 6.36 0.75
CA VAL A 78 -2.16 5.76 -0.40
C VAL A 78 -1.85 6.84 -1.42
N ASP A 79 -0.57 6.98 -1.77
CA ASP A 79 -0.19 7.76 -2.93
C ASP A 79 -0.48 6.96 -4.21
N PRO A 80 -1.18 7.55 -5.18
CA PRO A 80 -1.37 6.91 -6.47
C PRO A 80 -0.03 6.70 -7.16
N ASP A 81 0.05 5.71 -8.04
CA ASP A 81 1.28 5.27 -8.74
C ASP A 81 2.06 6.42 -9.42
N PHE A 82 1.37 7.49 -9.79
CA PHE A 82 1.93 8.68 -10.42
C PHE A 82 2.47 9.74 -9.46
N ALA A 83 2.07 9.66 -8.19
CA ALA A 83 2.54 10.50 -7.10
C ALA A 83 3.55 9.76 -6.22
N GLN A 84 3.89 8.52 -6.57
CA GLN A 84 4.97 7.78 -5.93
C GLN A 84 6.33 8.18 -6.51
N GLU A 85 7.34 8.13 -5.67
CA GLU A 85 8.72 8.34 -6.07
C GLU A 85 9.18 7.14 -6.92
N LEU A 86 9.13 7.29 -8.25
CA LEU A 86 9.61 6.24 -9.16
C LEU A 86 11.15 6.23 -9.15
N SER A 87 11.76 5.12 -8.71
CA SER A 87 13.17 4.89 -9.00
C SER A 87 13.31 4.64 -10.51
N ASN A 88 14.15 5.43 -11.16
CA ASN A 88 14.71 5.03 -12.43
C ASN A 88 16.03 4.36 -12.10
N ASP A 89 16.09 3.03 -12.21
CA ASP A 89 17.31 2.24 -11.97
C ASP A 89 18.41 2.47 -13.03
N VAL A 90 18.30 3.53 -13.83
CA VAL A 90 19.31 3.98 -14.79
C VAL A 90 20.36 4.85 -14.07
N ASP A 91 20.87 4.35 -12.95
CA ASP A 91 22.18 4.74 -12.42
C ASP A 91 23.22 3.71 -12.87
N ASP A 92 23.09 3.26 -14.13
CA ASP A 92 24.04 2.36 -14.74
C ASP A 92 25.34 3.13 -14.99
N LYS A 93 26.46 2.63 -14.46
CA LYS A 93 27.77 3.31 -14.58
C LYS A 93 28.19 3.47 -16.04
N ASP A 94 27.62 2.64 -16.91
CA ASP A 94 27.85 2.61 -18.35
C ASP A 94 26.86 3.45 -19.19
N ALA A 95 25.92 4.17 -18.54
CA ALA A 95 24.96 5.02 -19.26
C ALA A 95 25.64 6.24 -19.93
N SER A 96 25.23 6.53 -21.16
CA SER A 96 25.67 7.71 -21.92
C SER A 96 25.38 9.02 -21.18
N GLU A 97 26.13 10.09 -21.47
CA GLU A 97 25.83 11.43 -20.97
C GLU A 97 24.41 11.90 -21.34
N GLU A 98 23.92 11.51 -22.51
CA GLU A 98 22.55 11.80 -22.95
C GLU A 98 21.50 11.07 -22.10
N ASP A 99 21.75 9.80 -21.78
CA ASP A 99 20.87 8.97 -20.94
C ASP A 99 20.83 9.49 -19.50
N ARG A 100 21.98 9.91 -18.96
CA ARG A 100 22.07 10.56 -17.64
C ARG A 100 21.29 11.88 -17.62
N ALA A 101 21.42 12.71 -18.67
CA ALA A 101 20.67 13.96 -18.77
C ALA A 101 19.15 13.73 -18.89
N LEU A 102 18.74 12.69 -19.63
CA LEU A 102 17.35 12.24 -19.69
C LEU A 102 16.85 11.74 -18.34
N ASN A 103 17.67 10.99 -17.60
CA ASN A 103 17.31 10.49 -16.27
C ASN A 103 17.14 11.62 -15.25
N VAL A 104 18.04 12.61 -15.23
CA VAL A 104 17.91 13.81 -14.38
C VAL A 104 16.62 14.56 -14.71
N LYS A 105 16.29 14.74 -15.99
CA LYS A 105 15.03 15.36 -16.42
C LYS A 105 13.82 14.54 -15.98
N PHE A 106 13.88 13.21 -16.04
CA PHE A 106 12.83 12.32 -15.57
C PHE A 106 12.61 12.47 -14.06
N ARG A 107 13.66 12.36 -13.24
CA ARG A 107 13.57 12.48 -11.78
C ARG A 107 12.99 13.82 -11.35
N LYS A 108 13.42 14.93 -12.00
CA LYS A 108 12.86 16.25 -11.75
C LYS A 108 11.35 16.32 -12.05
N ARG A 109 10.89 15.64 -13.10
CA ARG A 109 9.47 15.57 -13.46
C ARG A 109 8.66 14.71 -12.48
N VAL A 110 9.19 13.56 -12.06
CA VAL A 110 8.56 12.71 -11.03
C VAL A 110 8.41 13.50 -9.73
N ALA A 111 9.47 14.17 -9.27
CA ALA A 111 9.40 15.04 -8.10
C ALA A 111 8.31 16.12 -8.24
N SER A 112 8.17 16.73 -9.42
CA SER A 112 7.10 17.70 -9.68
C SER A 112 5.70 17.07 -9.59
N CYS A 113 5.53 15.81 -9.98
CA CYS A 113 4.25 15.09 -9.85
C CYS A 113 3.92 14.77 -8.39
N VAL A 114 4.91 14.32 -7.61
CA VAL A 114 4.79 14.07 -6.17
C VAL A 114 4.38 15.36 -5.44
N GLU A 115 5.11 16.46 -5.69
CA GLU A 115 4.81 17.78 -5.12
C GLU A 115 3.42 18.26 -5.52
N MET A 116 3.05 18.13 -6.80
CA MET A 116 1.74 18.55 -7.30
C MET A 116 0.59 17.76 -6.66
N TRP A 117 0.78 16.47 -6.39
CA TRP A 117 -0.18 15.64 -5.67
C TRP A 117 -0.33 16.08 -4.22
N ALA A 118 0.78 16.27 -3.50
CA ALA A 118 0.76 16.76 -2.11
C ALA A 118 0.03 18.10 -2.00
N VAL A 119 0.23 19.00 -2.96
CA VAL A 119 -0.48 20.27 -3.05
C VAL A 119 -1.96 20.05 -3.39
N ALA A 120 -2.29 19.19 -4.35
CA ALA A 120 -3.67 18.90 -4.75
C ALA A 120 -4.50 18.35 -3.58
N GLN A 121 -3.93 17.46 -2.76
CA GLN A 121 -4.60 16.94 -1.56
C GLN A 121 -5.04 18.04 -0.59
N GLN A 122 -4.31 19.16 -0.50
CA GLN A 122 -4.68 20.31 0.36
C GLN A 122 -5.88 21.10 -0.18
N PHE A 123 -6.17 21.03 -1.49
CA PHE A 123 -7.31 21.71 -2.10
C PHE A 123 -8.58 20.86 -2.15
N ILE A 124 -8.48 19.57 -1.85
CA ILE A 124 -9.62 18.67 -1.80
C ILE A 124 -10.23 18.74 -0.40
N GLU A 125 -11.35 19.43 -0.25
CA GLU A 125 -11.98 19.73 1.06
C GLU A 125 -12.16 18.48 1.96
N LYS A 126 -12.43 17.31 1.37
CA LYS A 126 -12.63 16.05 2.10
C LYS A 126 -11.32 15.33 2.46
N ILE A 127 -10.29 15.43 1.61
CA ILE A 127 -9.00 14.76 1.79
C ILE A 127 -8.05 15.64 2.60
N ALA A 128 -8.13 16.97 2.48
CA ALA A 128 -7.23 17.91 3.12
C ALA A 128 -7.13 17.75 4.64
N PRO A 129 -8.24 17.64 5.42
CA PRO A 129 -8.15 17.40 6.86
C PRO A 129 -7.44 16.08 7.17
N THR A 130 -7.72 15.07 6.34
CA THR A 130 -7.21 13.72 6.50
C THR A 130 -5.72 13.63 6.14
N SER A 131 -5.28 14.27 5.07
CA SER A 131 -3.87 14.33 4.63
C SER A 131 -2.94 15.02 5.63
N ARG A 132 -3.49 15.79 6.59
CA ARG A 132 -2.74 16.44 7.66
C ARG A 132 -2.54 15.53 8.88
N LEU A 133 -3.27 14.43 8.96
CA LEU A 133 -3.07 13.45 10.02
C LEU A 133 -1.72 12.78 9.86
N HIS A 134 -1.10 12.42 10.99
CA HIS A 134 0.16 11.70 10.95
C HIS A 134 -0.02 10.33 10.26
N PRO A 135 0.95 9.85 9.45
CA PRO A 135 0.84 8.59 8.72
C PRO A 135 0.47 7.38 9.59
N SER A 136 0.95 7.30 10.84
CA SER A 136 0.56 6.23 11.78
C SER A 136 -0.94 6.19 12.05
N VAL A 137 -1.56 7.35 12.26
CA VAL A 137 -3.00 7.46 12.50
C VAL A 137 -3.77 7.07 11.24
N LEU A 138 -3.31 7.56 10.08
CA LEU A 138 -3.92 7.24 8.79
C LEU A 138 -3.89 5.73 8.49
N ARG A 139 -2.78 5.06 8.77
CA ARG A 139 -2.67 3.61 8.57
C ARG A 139 -3.64 2.83 9.44
N VAL A 140 -3.84 3.21 10.70
CA VAL A 140 -4.85 2.55 11.56
C VAL A 140 -6.26 2.77 10.99
N LEU A 141 -6.59 3.99 10.58
CA LEU A 141 -7.91 4.33 10.04
C LEU A 141 -8.18 3.71 8.66
N ALA A 142 -7.14 3.48 7.87
CA ALA A 142 -7.21 2.84 6.55
C ALA A 142 -6.98 1.31 6.58
N ALA A 143 -6.58 0.74 7.72
CA ALA A 143 -6.34 -0.69 7.89
C ALA A 143 -7.51 -1.58 7.36
N PRO A 144 -8.79 -1.22 7.62
CA PRO A 144 -9.94 -1.99 7.12
C PRO A 144 -10.21 -1.84 5.63
N SER A 145 -9.43 -1.07 4.86
CA SER A 145 -9.50 -1.08 3.39
C SER A 145 -8.28 -1.76 2.76
N GLN A 146 -7.20 -1.91 3.51
CA GLN A 146 -5.92 -2.46 3.05
C GLN A 146 -5.78 -3.97 3.35
N GLY A 147 -6.73 -4.54 4.07
CA GLY A 147 -6.78 -5.98 4.40
C GLY A 147 -6.11 -6.31 5.72
N TRP A 148 -5.73 -5.29 6.50
CA TRP A 148 -4.85 -5.47 7.66
C TRP A 148 -5.63 -5.84 8.92
N THR A 149 -6.95 -5.67 8.93
CA THR A 149 -7.81 -6.04 10.08
C THR A 149 -7.98 -7.54 10.25
N ASP A 150 -7.79 -8.33 9.19
CA ASP A 150 -7.98 -9.79 9.24
C ASP A 150 -6.72 -10.50 9.75
N GLN A 151 -5.59 -9.77 9.85
CA GLN A 151 -4.32 -10.25 10.36
C GLN A 151 -4.08 -9.66 11.74
N VAL A 152 -4.30 -10.47 12.79
CA VAL A 152 -4.16 -10.05 14.20
C VAL A 152 -2.80 -9.41 14.46
N GLU A 153 -1.75 -9.93 13.84
CA GLU A 153 -0.39 -9.45 13.96
C GLU A 153 -0.16 -8.10 13.27
N ALA A 154 -0.78 -7.86 12.10
CA ALA A 154 -0.72 -6.56 11.43
C ALA A 154 -1.48 -5.50 12.23
N LEU A 155 -2.62 -5.85 12.82
CA LEU A 155 -3.35 -4.97 13.72
C LEU A 155 -2.54 -4.67 15.00
N LYS A 156 -1.87 -5.67 15.59
CA LYS A 156 -0.95 -5.47 16.71
C LYS A 156 0.21 -4.55 16.32
N TRP A 157 0.77 -4.68 15.12
CA TRP A 157 1.82 -3.79 14.62
C TRP A 157 1.36 -2.33 14.60
N LEU A 158 0.21 -2.09 13.96
CA LEU A 158 -0.40 -0.78 13.86
C LEU A 158 -0.66 -0.14 15.22
N LEU A 159 -1.23 -0.90 16.15
CA LEU A 159 -1.54 -0.42 17.49
C LEU A 159 -0.27 -0.17 18.31
N ASN A 160 0.76 -0.99 18.15
CA ASN A 160 2.07 -0.74 18.78
C ASN A 160 2.75 0.50 18.21
N ASP A 161 2.74 0.70 16.90
CA ASP A 161 3.29 1.88 16.24
C ASP A 161 2.57 3.16 16.71
N LEU A 162 1.24 3.10 16.82
CA LEU A 162 0.41 4.20 17.32
C LEU A 162 0.68 4.47 18.81
N ALA A 163 0.72 3.43 19.65
CA ALA A 163 0.97 3.56 21.08
C ALA A 163 2.36 4.15 21.37
N LYS A 164 3.40 3.75 20.62
CA LYS A 164 4.76 4.33 20.75
C LYS A 164 4.80 5.82 20.43
N ARG A 165 3.89 6.31 19.58
CA ARG A 165 3.82 7.71 19.17
C ARG A 165 2.68 8.47 19.84
N TRP A 166 2.00 7.88 20.83
CA TRP A 166 0.78 8.43 21.42
C TRP A 166 0.98 9.85 21.97
N ASP A 167 2.04 10.04 22.76
CA ASP A 167 2.39 11.33 23.35
C ASP A 167 2.83 12.36 22.30
N VAL A 168 3.59 11.91 21.29
CA VAL A 168 4.09 12.76 20.19
C VAL A 168 2.95 13.25 19.29
N LEU A 169 1.91 12.44 19.16
CA LEU A 169 0.71 12.73 18.38
C LEU A 169 -0.33 13.54 19.16
N GLU A 170 -0.05 13.88 20.42
CA GLU A 170 -0.94 14.60 21.33
C GLU A 170 -2.36 13.99 21.37
N LEU A 171 -2.44 12.64 21.28
CA LEU A 171 -3.73 11.95 21.31
C LEU A 171 -4.36 12.04 22.70
N PRO A 172 -5.69 12.20 22.80
CA PRO A 172 -6.36 12.44 24.06
C PRO A 172 -6.28 11.21 24.98
N GLY A 173 -5.93 11.45 26.24
CA GLY A 173 -5.83 10.42 27.28
C GLY A 173 -4.61 9.52 27.12
N GLU A 174 -4.58 8.42 27.87
CA GLU A 174 -3.56 7.38 27.74
C GLU A 174 -3.98 6.34 26.71
N SER A 175 -3.01 5.74 26.02
CA SER A 175 -3.28 4.61 25.12
C SER A 175 -3.92 3.46 25.89
N ALA A 176 -5.16 3.11 25.55
CA ALA A 176 -5.84 1.94 26.11
C ALA A 176 -5.16 0.62 25.70
N TYR A 177 -4.44 0.63 24.57
CA TYR A 177 -3.59 -0.47 24.16
C TYR A 177 -2.23 -0.34 24.82
N GLN A 178 -1.91 -1.29 25.70
CA GLN A 178 -0.56 -1.40 26.26
C GLN A 178 0.24 -2.42 25.43
N PRO A 179 1.35 -1.98 24.81
CA PRO A 179 2.25 -2.89 24.10
C PRO A 179 2.69 -4.04 24.99
N GLU A 180 2.29 -5.27 24.67
CA GLU A 180 2.96 -6.44 25.23
C GLU A 180 4.38 -6.50 24.64
N GLN A 181 5.37 -6.04 25.40
CA GLN A 181 6.79 -6.12 25.03
C GLN A 181 7.36 -7.52 25.32
N THR A 182 6.64 -8.58 24.96
CA THR A 182 7.24 -9.91 24.92
C THR A 182 8.16 -9.98 23.69
N GLY A 183 9.37 -10.50 23.86
CA GLY A 183 10.36 -10.59 22.77
C GLY A 183 9.81 -11.30 21.53
N GLU A 184 8.95 -12.30 21.72
CA GLU A 184 8.28 -13.04 20.64
C GLU A 184 7.32 -12.18 19.80
N VAL A 185 6.63 -11.20 20.41
CA VAL A 185 5.74 -10.29 19.67
C VAL A 185 6.56 -9.30 18.87
N ALA A 186 7.64 -8.76 19.43
CA ALA A 186 8.54 -7.85 18.72
C ALA A 186 9.16 -8.52 17.49
N GLU A 187 9.64 -9.76 17.63
CA GLU A 187 10.23 -10.53 16.53
C GLU A 187 9.24 -10.78 15.39
N LYS A 188 8.00 -11.18 15.71
CA LYS A 188 6.93 -11.37 14.70
C LYS A 188 6.56 -10.08 13.99
N LEU A 189 6.61 -8.95 14.68
CA LEU A 189 6.33 -7.64 14.10
C LEU A 189 7.44 -7.20 13.14
N ASP A 190 8.69 -7.42 13.50
CA ASP A 190 9.84 -7.15 12.64
C ASP A 190 9.80 -8.04 11.38
N GLU A 191 9.40 -9.30 11.52
CA GLU A 191 9.18 -10.21 10.39
C GLU A 191 8.09 -9.70 9.43
N ILE A 192 6.94 -9.27 9.95
CA ILE A 192 5.85 -8.73 9.14
C ILE A 192 6.27 -7.45 8.42
N GLU A 193 6.99 -6.56 9.11
CA GLU A 193 7.52 -5.34 8.50
C GLU A 193 8.54 -5.65 7.39
N ALA A 194 9.41 -6.64 7.61
CA ALA A 194 10.35 -7.12 6.60
C ALA A 194 9.62 -7.69 5.37
N ILE A 195 8.58 -8.51 5.57
CA ILE A 195 7.74 -9.06 4.50
C ILE A 195 7.09 -7.94 3.70
N HIS A 196 6.52 -6.93 4.36
CA HIS A 196 5.88 -5.81 3.68
C HIS A 196 6.87 -4.96 2.87
N ARG A 197 8.06 -4.68 3.42
CA ARG A 197 9.12 -3.96 2.70
C ARG A 197 9.59 -4.75 1.48
N LEU A 198 9.79 -6.06 1.63
CA LEU A 198 10.17 -6.95 0.53
C LEU A 198 9.08 -7.02 -0.53
N LYS A 199 7.81 -7.08 -0.12
CA LYS A 199 6.65 -7.09 -1.02
C LYS A 199 6.60 -5.80 -1.85
N GLY A 200 6.73 -4.63 -1.22
CA GLY A 200 6.79 -3.34 -1.92
C GLY A 200 7.94 -3.30 -2.92
N HIS A 201 9.14 -3.68 -2.48
CA HIS A 201 10.31 -3.76 -3.35
C HIS A 201 10.10 -4.67 -4.57
N LEU A 202 9.53 -5.87 -4.38
CA LEU A 202 9.25 -6.79 -5.48
C LEU A 202 8.15 -6.27 -6.41
N THR A 203 7.12 -5.62 -5.88
CA THR A 203 6.07 -4.98 -6.68
C THR A 203 6.65 -3.91 -7.60
N ASP A 204 7.57 -3.08 -7.09
CA ASP A 204 8.24 -2.03 -7.87
C ASP A 204 9.18 -2.63 -8.92
N LEU A 205 10.04 -3.56 -8.48
CA LEU A 205 11.07 -4.20 -9.31
C LEU A 205 10.45 -5.02 -10.46
N LEU A 206 9.39 -5.77 -10.18
CA LEU A 206 8.73 -6.64 -11.16
C LEU A 206 7.59 -5.93 -11.92
N ARG A 207 7.22 -4.73 -11.48
CA ARG A 207 6.09 -3.96 -12.01
C ARG A 207 4.82 -4.83 -12.11
N CYS A 208 4.50 -5.47 -10.98
CA CYS A 208 3.31 -6.33 -10.82
C CYS A 208 2.26 -5.64 -9.93
N GLY A 209 1.08 -6.24 -9.78
CA GLY A 209 0.08 -5.78 -8.81
C GLY A 209 0.56 -5.93 -7.37
N HIS A 210 -0.04 -5.17 -6.44
CA HIS A 210 0.21 -5.27 -4.99
C HIS A 210 -0.20 -6.64 -4.40
N ASP A 211 -0.92 -7.45 -5.16
CA ASP A 211 -1.35 -8.82 -4.89
C ASP A 211 -0.51 -9.85 -5.65
N GLY A 212 0.57 -9.42 -6.33
CA GLY A 212 1.45 -10.26 -7.11
C GLY A 212 0.94 -10.58 -8.52
N TRP A 213 -0.19 -10.01 -8.94
CA TRP A 213 -0.74 -10.29 -10.27
C TRP A 213 0.11 -9.70 -11.39
N VAL A 214 0.28 -10.49 -12.45
CA VAL A 214 1.06 -10.14 -13.63
C VAL A 214 0.23 -10.52 -14.86
N SER A 215 0.28 -9.65 -15.88
CA SER A 215 -0.38 -9.93 -17.15
C SER A 215 0.25 -11.13 -17.87
N SER A 216 -0.56 -11.94 -18.55
CA SER A 216 -0.15 -13.24 -19.10
C SER A 216 0.94 -13.14 -20.18
N ASP A 217 0.97 -12.03 -20.91
CA ASP A 217 1.97 -11.68 -21.92
C ASP A 217 3.37 -11.46 -21.30
N ARG A 218 3.44 -10.97 -20.06
CA ARG A 218 4.69 -10.71 -19.33
C ARG A 218 5.10 -11.83 -18.38
N TRP A 219 4.25 -12.85 -18.19
CA TRP A 219 4.45 -13.87 -17.15
C TRP A 219 5.81 -14.57 -17.22
N LYS A 220 6.26 -14.95 -18.43
CA LYS A 220 7.55 -15.66 -18.60
C LYS A 220 8.76 -14.80 -18.20
N GLU A 221 8.74 -13.53 -18.59
CA GLU A 221 9.79 -12.56 -18.27
C GLU A 221 9.84 -12.30 -16.76
N VAL A 222 8.68 -11.99 -16.18
CA VAL A 222 8.57 -11.66 -14.75
C VAL A 222 8.91 -12.86 -13.88
N LEU A 223 8.48 -14.08 -14.25
CA LEU A 223 8.80 -15.29 -13.49
C LEU A 223 10.31 -15.58 -13.49
N ALA A 224 10.99 -15.36 -14.61
CA ALA A 224 12.45 -15.53 -14.66
C ALA A 224 13.16 -14.53 -13.76
N ARG A 225 12.74 -13.25 -13.77
CA ARG A 225 13.32 -12.23 -12.90
C ARG A 225 12.99 -12.48 -11.43
N TYR A 226 11.76 -12.86 -11.12
CA TYR A 226 11.31 -13.20 -9.78
C TYR A 226 12.13 -14.31 -9.13
N ARG A 227 12.39 -15.40 -9.88
CA ARG A 227 13.24 -16.50 -9.39
C ARG A 227 14.68 -16.07 -9.14
N LEU A 228 15.22 -15.20 -9.98
CA LEU A 228 16.56 -14.64 -9.78
C LEU A 228 16.65 -13.83 -8.49
N GLU A 229 15.65 -12.98 -8.22
CA GLU A 229 15.63 -12.19 -6.98
C GLU A 229 15.40 -13.05 -5.75
N TYR A 230 14.60 -14.12 -5.85
CA TYR A 230 14.49 -15.11 -4.79
C TYR A 230 15.84 -15.75 -4.46
N SER A 231 16.60 -16.19 -5.48
CA SER A 231 17.94 -16.75 -5.27
C SER A 231 18.88 -15.76 -4.58
N ARG A 232 18.91 -14.49 -5.04
CA ARG A 232 19.73 -13.43 -4.43
C ARG A 232 19.33 -13.15 -2.98
N PHE A 233 18.03 -13.15 -2.69
CA PHE A 233 17.54 -12.95 -1.33
C PHE A 233 17.97 -14.08 -0.41
N VAL A 234 17.85 -15.34 -0.85
CA VAL A 234 18.33 -16.50 -0.08
C VAL A 234 19.83 -16.40 0.19
N GLU A 235 20.62 -16.06 -0.84
CA GLU A 235 22.07 -15.83 -0.69
C GLU A 235 22.36 -14.75 0.34
N SER A 236 21.68 -13.60 0.27
CA SER A 236 21.84 -12.51 1.23
C SER A 236 21.49 -12.92 2.67
N VAL A 237 20.45 -13.73 2.87
CA VAL A 237 20.08 -14.21 4.21
C VAL A 237 21.14 -15.17 4.75
N VAL A 238 21.62 -16.10 3.92
CA VAL A 238 22.68 -17.06 4.31
C VAL A 238 23.99 -16.33 4.65
N GLU A 239 24.35 -15.30 3.89
CA GLU A 239 25.53 -14.48 4.18
C GLU A 239 25.38 -13.68 5.48
N SER A 240 24.20 -13.12 5.74
CA SER A 240 23.94 -12.31 6.94
C SER A 240 23.96 -13.11 8.24
N GLU A 241 23.59 -14.40 8.20
CA GLU A 241 23.55 -15.29 9.37
C GLU A 241 24.93 -15.94 9.66
N GLU A 242 25.97 -15.57 8.90
CA GLU A 242 27.32 -16.14 9.01
C GLU A 242 27.31 -17.69 9.08
N CYS A 243 26.49 -18.37 8.28
CA CYS A 243 26.29 -19.82 8.38
C CYS A 243 27.62 -20.59 8.20
N LYS A 244 28.06 -21.30 9.25
CA LYS A 244 29.32 -22.07 9.25
C LYS A 244 29.10 -23.55 8.94
N THR A 245 27.90 -24.06 9.15
CA THR A 245 27.54 -25.46 8.93
C THR A 245 26.42 -25.60 7.89
N GLU A 246 26.27 -26.80 7.32
CA GLU A 246 25.14 -27.10 6.42
C GLU A 246 23.78 -27.04 7.14
N GLU A 247 23.73 -27.33 8.45
CA GLU A 247 22.52 -27.19 9.25
C GLU A 247 22.12 -25.72 9.44
N ASP A 248 23.08 -24.82 9.60
CA ASP A 248 22.82 -23.37 9.69
C ASP A 248 22.27 -22.84 8.36
N LYS A 249 22.80 -23.32 7.23
CA LYS A 249 22.30 -22.97 5.90
C LYS A 249 20.85 -23.41 5.70
N VAL A 250 20.49 -24.61 6.15
CA VAL A 250 19.10 -25.10 6.07
C VAL A 250 18.16 -24.18 6.86
N LYS A 251 18.53 -23.80 8.08
CA LYS A 251 17.73 -22.87 8.90
C LYS A 251 17.63 -21.47 8.28
N ALA A 252 18.71 -20.96 7.69
CA ALA A 252 18.70 -19.67 7.00
C ALA A 252 17.78 -19.71 5.76
N VAL A 253 17.79 -20.82 5.01
CA VAL A 253 16.87 -21.03 3.87
C VAL A 253 15.41 -21.15 4.35
N GLU A 254 15.14 -21.83 5.46
CA GLU A 254 13.79 -21.87 6.06
C GLU A 254 13.31 -20.48 6.49
N LYS A 255 14.19 -19.67 7.10
CA LYS A 255 13.91 -18.28 7.45
C LYS A 255 13.63 -17.43 6.20
N ALA A 256 14.46 -17.54 5.17
CA ALA A 256 14.23 -16.84 3.89
C ALA A 256 12.89 -17.25 3.27
N ASN A 257 12.57 -18.54 3.31
CA ASN A 257 11.30 -19.09 2.84
C ASN A 257 10.07 -18.56 3.58
N ARG A 258 10.21 -18.27 4.88
CA ARG A 258 9.15 -17.68 5.70
C ARG A 258 8.96 -16.19 5.42
N LEU A 259 10.04 -15.47 5.13
CA LEU A 259 10.03 -14.03 4.83
C LEU A 259 9.63 -13.71 3.37
N TRP A 260 9.67 -14.69 2.48
CA TRP A 260 9.37 -14.47 1.07
C TRP A 260 7.85 -14.33 0.83
N PRO A 261 7.36 -13.22 0.23
CA PRO A 261 5.94 -12.83 0.26
C PRO A 261 5.04 -13.53 -0.78
N PHE A 262 5.60 -14.21 -1.79
CA PHE A 262 4.85 -14.76 -2.92
C PHE A 262 5.18 -16.24 -3.17
N ASP A 263 4.29 -16.95 -3.85
CA ASP A 263 4.48 -18.36 -4.23
C ASP A 263 5.24 -18.51 -5.57
N GLN A 264 5.52 -19.74 -6.00
CA GLN A 264 6.22 -20.10 -7.25
C GLN A 264 7.73 -19.76 -7.34
N ARG A 265 8.39 -19.87 -6.18
CA ARG A 265 9.84 -19.80 -5.97
C ARG A 265 10.59 -20.76 -6.91
#